data_AF-A0A2W7ASY6-F1
#
_entry.id   AF-A0A2W7ASY6-F1
#
_cell.length_a   1.000
_cell.length_b   1.000
_cell.length_c   1.000
_cell.angle_alpha   90.00
_cell.angle_beta   90.00
_cell.angle_gamma   90.00
#
_symmetry.space_group_name_H-M   'P 1'
#
loop_
_entity.id
_entity.type
_entity.pdbx_description
1 polymer ?
#
loop_
_entity_poly.entity_id
_entity_poly.type
_entity_poly.pdbx_seq_one_letter_code
_entity_poly.pdbx_strand_id
1 'polypeptide(L)'
;MLQFINPQPVALASAMTNPLLFDSVSDFAEGVALVRMKSQLAYINRDGQVSIRVADDNVTVATDYAEGLAVAQAGDFFGYLDRSGSWGIPVQFRKAKAFSEGLAAVQGGTKYGYVNPQGEWAIEPQFDLAERFVNGRALVKLEDAYGYVDTTGRRVVPLTLKDAWSFAESLAVARVDQLYGYINPDGEMVIAPTYDGAFSFAEGLARVRQGRTFGFINAEGKMVVEPTLAFASDFSEGLAAALIEGQWGYIDPTGRVAIAPQFDYAADFSEGLAVVQKDGRYGYVNPQGEWAIAPQYANAGKFSEGRGRVQIDHRWGFVDAEGNLLSGAGFKDVE
;
A
#
# COMPACT_ATOMS: atom_id res chain seq x y z
N MET A 1 31.08 26.15 35.49
CA MET A 1 31.36 26.28 34.05
C MET A 1 31.02 24.93 33.44
N LEU A 2 29.81 24.77 32.90
CA LEU A 2 29.33 23.51 32.33
C LEU A 2 30.02 23.29 30.98
N GLN A 3 30.81 22.23 30.87
CA GLN A 3 31.38 21.80 29.60
C GLN A 3 30.28 21.14 28.76
N PHE A 4 29.91 21.79 27.67
CA PHE A 4 29.14 21.15 26.61
C PHE A 4 30.03 20.12 25.92
N ILE A 5 29.71 18.84 26.10
CA ILE A 5 30.27 17.78 25.27
C ILE A 5 29.57 17.92 23.91
N ASN A 6 30.30 18.43 22.92
CA ASN A 6 29.89 18.40 21.53
C ASN A 6 29.72 16.91 21.14
N PRO A 7 28.54 16.44 20.70
CA PRO A 7 28.46 15.11 20.12
C PRO A 7 29.32 15.11 18.85
N GLN A 8 30.40 14.32 18.88
CA GLN A 8 31.16 13.99 17.69
C GLN A 8 30.22 13.28 16.71
N PRO A 9 30.26 13.58 15.40
CA PRO A 9 29.57 12.74 14.43
C PRO A 9 30.10 11.32 14.60
N VAL A 10 29.21 10.37 14.89
CA VAL A 10 29.54 8.96 14.86
C VAL A 10 30.00 8.68 13.45
N ALA A 11 31.31 8.56 13.26
CA ALA A 11 31.85 7.96 12.05
C ALA A 11 31.20 6.59 11.96
N LEU A 12 30.37 6.39 10.92
CA LEU A 12 29.93 5.07 10.50
C LEU A 12 31.19 4.23 10.33
N ALA A 13 31.54 3.46 11.36
CA ALA A 13 32.36 2.29 11.21
C ALA A 13 31.52 1.31 10.41
N SER A 14 31.45 1.54 9.10
CA SER A 14 30.96 0.58 8.14
C SER A 14 31.92 -0.61 8.24
N ALA A 15 31.58 -1.58 9.08
CA ALA A 15 31.93 -2.95 8.77
C ALA A 15 31.56 -3.12 7.30
N MET A 16 32.53 -3.49 6.46
CA MET A 16 32.32 -3.66 5.02
C MET A 16 31.43 -4.87 4.75
N THR A 17 30.19 -4.85 5.24
CA THR A 17 29.11 -5.71 4.80
C THR A 17 28.67 -5.16 3.46
N ASN A 18 29.12 -5.80 2.39
CA ASN A 18 28.72 -5.45 1.03
C ASN A 18 27.19 -5.63 0.95
N PRO A 19 26.40 -4.55 0.83
CA PRO A 19 24.95 -4.64 0.92
C PRO A 19 24.39 -5.45 -0.25
N LEU A 20 23.31 -6.19 0.01
CA LEU A 20 22.56 -6.85 -1.06
C LEU A 20 21.78 -5.78 -1.82
N LEU A 21 22.16 -5.56 -3.08
CA LEU A 21 21.59 -4.55 -3.95
C LEU A 21 21.04 -5.18 -5.24
N PHE A 22 19.84 -4.75 -5.60
CA PHE A 22 18.99 -5.32 -6.65
C PHE A 22 18.56 -4.24 -7.65
N ASP A 23 18.15 -4.66 -8.84
CA ASP A 23 17.61 -3.75 -9.85
C ASP A 23 16.19 -3.30 -9.49
N SER A 24 15.40 -4.18 -8.85
CA SER A 24 14.11 -3.85 -8.27
C SER A 24 13.80 -4.72 -7.06
N VAL A 25 13.00 -4.19 -6.13
CA VAL A 25 12.49 -4.91 -4.95
C VAL A 25 11.02 -4.56 -4.67
N SER A 26 10.25 -5.53 -4.15
CA SER A 26 8.99 -5.27 -3.45
C SER A 26 9.21 -4.97 -1.97
N ASP A 27 8.15 -4.57 -1.27
CA ASP A 27 8.16 -4.53 0.19
C ASP A 27 8.08 -5.98 0.72
N PHE A 28 8.51 -6.23 1.95
CA PHE A 28 8.33 -7.56 2.55
C PHE A 28 6.85 -7.82 2.84
N ALA A 29 6.37 -9.00 2.45
CA ALA A 29 5.03 -9.48 2.69
C ALA A 29 5.03 -11.00 2.85
N GLU A 30 4.34 -11.49 3.88
CA GLU A 30 4.29 -12.90 4.26
C GLU A 30 5.69 -13.53 4.47
N GLY A 31 6.65 -12.74 4.97
CA GLY A 31 8.01 -13.17 5.29
C GLY A 31 9.02 -13.10 4.14
N VAL A 32 8.59 -12.70 2.93
CA VAL A 32 9.44 -12.63 1.75
C VAL A 32 9.31 -11.31 1.00
N ALA A 33 10.34 -10.94 0.24
CA ALA A 33 10.30 -9.84 -0.72
C ALA A 33 10.75 -10.32 -2.09
N LEU A 34 10.04 -9.90 -3.14
CA LEU A 34 10.46 -10.16 -4.52
C LEU A 34 11.64 -9.25 -4.87
N VAL A 35 12.69 -9.83 -5.42
CA VAL A 35 13.87 -9.09 -5.87
C VAL A 35 14.23 -9.48 -7.30
N ARG A 36 14.82 -8.52 -8.02
CA ARG A 36 15.36 -8.72 -9.37
C ARG A 36 16.84 -8.39 -9.41
N MET A 37 17.64 -9.28 -9.96
CA MET A 37 19.04 -9.00 -10.32
C MET A 37 19.29 -9.45 -11.75
N LYS A 38 19.62 -8.52 -12.64
CA LYS A 38 19.68 -8.73 -14.09
C LYS A 38 18.35 -9.32 -14.60
N SER A 39 18.39 -10.52 -15.18
CA SER A 39 17.20 -11.24 -15.68
C SER A 39 16.54 -12.14 -14.63
N GLN A 40 17.13 -12.31 -13.44
CA GLN A 40 16.67 -13.29 -12.48
C GLN A 40 15.71 -12.69 -11.45
N LEU A 41 14.58 -13.36 -11.26
CA LEU A 41 13.61 -13.08 -10.21
C LEU A 41 13.69 -14.15 -9.12
N ALA A 42 13.70 -13.70 -7.87
CA ALA A 42 13.56 -14.59 -6.73
C ALA A 42 12.86 -13.87 -5.58
N TYR A 43 12.33 -14.66 -4.65
CA TYR A 43 11.94 -14.15 -3.35
C TYR A 43 13.06 -14.40 -2.36
N ILE A 44 13.40 -13.38 -1.56
CA ILE A 44 14.31 -13.50 -0.43
C ILE A 44 13.55 -13.46 0.89
N ASN A 45 14.05 -14.14 1.92
CA ASN A 45 13.58 -13.93 3.29
C ASN A 45 14.22 -12.67 3.90
N ARG A 46 13.84 -12.35 5.14
CA ARG A 46 14.32 -11.17 5.88
C ARG A 46 15.81 -11.17 6.21
N ASP A 47 16.48 -12.32 6.07
CA ASP A 47 17.92 -12.51 6.20
C ASP A 47 18.67 -12.40 4.86
N GLY A 48 17.95 -12.11 3.77
CA GLY A 48 18.52 -11.95 2.43
C GLY A 48 18.85 -13.26 1.71
N GLN A 49 18.35 -14.39 2.22
CA GLN A 49 18.53 -15.70 1.58
C GLN A 49 17.41 -15.96 0.58
N VAL A 50 17.79 -16.44 -0.61
CA VAL A 50 16.83 -16.87 -1.64
C VAL A 50 15.97 -18.00 -1.08
N SER A 51 14.67 -17.72 -0.94
CA SER A 51 13.67 -18.65 -0.42
C SER A 51 12.89 -19.34 -1.53
N ILE A 52 12.57 -18.60 -2.61
CA ILE A 52 11.78 -19.11 -3.74
C ILE A 52 12.43 -18.64 -5.02
N ARG A 53 12.71 -19.58 -5.93
CA ARG A 53 13.17 -19.27 -7.29
C ARG A 53 11.97 -19.31 -8.23
N VAL A 54 11.78 -18.25 -9.02
CA VAL A 54 10.76 -18.24 -10.07
C VAL A 54 11.41 -18.89 -11.29
N ALA A 55 10.92 -20.07 -11.67
CA ALA A 55 11.59 -20.94 -12.65
C ALA A 55 11.44 -20.50 -14.11
N ASP A 56 10.53 -19.57 -14.40
CA ASP A 56 10.21 -19.13 -15.77
C ASP A 56 10.65 -17.68 -15.98
N ASP A 57 11.61 -17.50 -16.89
CA ASP A 57 12.19 -16.20 -17.26
C ASP A 57 11.17 -15.24 -17.89
N ASN A 58 10.00 -15.73 -18.31
CA ASN A 58 8.92 -14.92 -18.88
C ASN A 58 7.83 -14.57 -17.86
N VAL A 59 8.06 -14.85 -16.57
CA VAL A 59 7.10 -14.53 -15.51
C VAL A 59 7.38 -13.14 -14.93
N THR A 60 6.33 -12.32 -14.86
CA THR A 60 6.31 -11.10 -14.06
C THR A 60 5.38 -11.29 -12.88
N VAL A 61 5.91 -11.26 -11.67
CA VAL A 61 5.09 -11.22 -10.44
C VAL A 61 4.45 -9.83 -10.35
N ALA A 62 3.12 -9.80 -10.31
CA ALA A 62 2.33 -8.58 -10.36
C ALA A 62 1.95 -8.06 -8.96
N THR A 63 1.87 -8.94 -7.96
CA THR A 63 1.61 -8.58 -6.56
C THR A 63 2.43 -9.44 -5.61
N ASP A 64 2.65 -8.95 -4.39
CA ASP A 64 3.12 -9.76 -3.29
C ASP A 64 2.12 -10.88 -2.94
N TYR A 65 2.55 -11.83 -2.09
CA TYR A 65 1.67 -12.90 -1.60
C TYR A 65 0.52 -12.34 -0.76
N ALA A 66 -0.67 -12.85 -1.02
CA ALA A 66 -1.83 -12.67 -0.17
C ALA A 66 -2.54 -14.02 -0.04
N GLU A 67 -2.77 -14.46 1.19
CA GLU A 67 -3.39 -15.76 1.49
C GLU A 67 -2.61 -16.93 0.86
N GLY A 68 -1.29 -16.80 0.83
CA GLY A 68 -0.37 -17.84 0.31
C GLY A 68 -0.27 -17.94 -1.21
N LEU A 69 -0.93 -17.04 -1.97
CA LEU A 69 -0.86 -16.98 -3.43
C LEU A 69 -0.43 -15.59 -3.91
N ALA A 70 0.48 -15.53 -4.87
CA ALA A 70 0.93 -14.29 -5.51
C ALA A 70 0.46 -14.22 -6.97
N VAL A 71 -0.08 -13.07 -7.41
CA VAL A 71 -0.47 -12.90 -8.80
C VAL A 71 0.77 -12.85 -9.68
N ALA A 72 0.80 -13.67 -10.72
CA ALA A 72 1.90 -13.68 -11.68
C ALA A 72 1.37 -13.72 -13.12
N GLN A 73 2.12 -13.10 -14.02
CA GLN A 73 1.80 -12.97 -15.43
C GLN A 73 2.82 -13.75 -16.26
N ALA A 74 2.36 -14.55 -17.21
CA ALA A 74 3.17 -15.14 -18.27
C ALA A 74 2.55 -14.81 -19.63
N GLY A 75 3.28 -14.09 -20.47
CA GLY A 75 2.71 -13.51 -21.70
C GLY A 75 1.52 -12.59 -21.39
N ASP A 76 0.39 -12.80 -22.07
CA ASP A 76 -0.83 -11.99 -21.90
C ASP A 76 -1.79 -12.51 -20.82
N PHE A 77 -1.39 -13.54 -20.07
CA PHE A 77 -2.25 -14.24 -19.13
C PHE A 77 -1.69 -14.25 -17.71
N PHE A 78 -2.60 -14.29 -16.76
CA PHE A 78 -2.34 -14.30 -15.34
C PHE A 78 -2.72 -15.64 -14.72
N GLY A 79 -1.95 -16.04 -13.71
CA GLY A 79 -2.19 -17.15 -12.80
C GLY A 79 -1.71 -16.77 -11.40
N TYR A 80 -1.55 -17.78 -10.54
CA TYR A 80 -1.11 -17.57 -9.16
C TYR A 80 0.02 -18.52 -8.81
N LEU A 81 1.10 -17.97 -8.28
CA LEU A 81 2.22 -18.75 -7.74
C LEU A 81 1.95 -19.08 -6.28
N ASP A 82 2.24 -20.31 -5.89
CA ASP A 82 2.29 -20.74 -4.49
C ASP A 82 3.64 -20.43 -3.85
N ARG A 83 3.76 -20.66 -2.54
CA ARG A 83 5.00 -20.42 -1.78
C ARG A 83 6.17 -21.35 -2.13
N SER A 84 6.00 -22.30 -3.04
CA SER A 84 7.11 -23.06 -3.62
C SER A 84 7.67 -22.41 -4.89
N GLY A 85 6.99 -21.38 -5.42
CA GLY A 85 7.29 -20.77 -6.72
C GLY A 85 6.66 -21.51 -7.90
N SER A 86 5.80 -22.49 -7.62
CA SER A 86 5.06 -23.25 -8.63
C SER A 86 3.71 -22.59 -8.89
N TRP A 87 3.09 -22.89 -10.04
CA TRP A 87 1.72 -22.44 -10.32
C TRP A 87 0.72 -23.17 -9.42
N GLY A 88 0.28 -22.50 -8.35
CA GLY A 88 -0.85 -22.95 -7.53
C GLY A 88 -2.17 -22.87 -8.29
N ILE A 89 -2.32 -21.84 -9.13
CA ILE A 89 -3.38 -21.76 -10.16
C ILE A 89 -2.69 -21.45 -11.50
N PRO A 90 -2.78 -22.36 -12.49
CA PRO A 90 -2.16 -22.16 -13.80
C PRO A 90 -2.62 -20.88 -14.50
N VAL A 91 -1.75 -20.34 -15.37
CA VAL A 91 -2.06 -19.16 -16.19
C VAL A 91 -3.26 -19.42 -17.09
N GLN A 92 -4.32 -18.64 -16.90
CA GLN A 92 -5.57 -18.80 -17.65
C GLN A 92 -6.43 -17.52 -17.71
N PHE A 93 -6.13 -16.52 -16.87
CA PHE A 93 -6.95 -15.31 -16.76
C PHE A 93 -6.39 -14.15 -17.57
N ARG A 94 -7.25 -13.27 -18.09
CA ARG A 94 -6.80 -12.04 -18.78
C ARG A 94 -6.32 -10.96 -17.81
N LYS A 95 -6.87 -10.96 -16.60
CA LYS A 95 -6.51 -10.10 -15.47
C LYS A 95 -6.76 -10.85 -14.16
N ALA A 96 -5.98 -10.57 -13.14
CA ALA A 96 -6.12 -11.15 -11.81
C ALA A 96 -5.80 -10.13 -10.73
N LYS A 97 -6.46 -10.23 -9.59
CA LYS A 97 -6.20 -9.46 -8.37
C LYS A 97 -5.80 -10.42 -7.25
N ALA A 98 -5.06 -9.92 -6.26
CA ALA A 98 -4.69 -10.71 -5.09
C ALA A 98 -5.92 -11.28 -4.38
N PHE A 99 -5.76 -12.45 -3.75
CA PHE A 99 -6.78 -13.05 -2.90
C PHE A 99 -7.09 -12.15 -1.71
N SER A 100 -8.37 -12.13 -1.33
CA SER A 100 -8.87 -11.40 -0.17
C SER A 100 -10.16 -12.07 0.30
N GLU A 101 -10.21 -12.47 1.55
CA GLU A 101 -11.34 -13.19 2.16
C GLU A 101 -11.66 -14.51 1.43
N GLY A 102 -10.60 -15.22 0.99
CA GLY A 102 -10.71 -16.52 0.33
C GLY A 102 -11.15 -16.49 -1.14
N LEU A 103 -11.31 -15.30 -1.74
CA LEU A 103 -11.69 -15.15 -3.14
C LEU A 103 -10.78 -14.15 -3.87
N ALA A 104 -10.58 -14.38 -5.17
CA ALA A 104 -9.84 -13.45 -6.03
C ALA A 104 -10.67 -13.04 -7.26
N ALA A 105 -10.72 -11.73 -7.51
CA ALA A 105 -11.35 -11.19 -8.72
C ALA A 105 -10.46 -11.46 -9.94
N VAL A 106 -10.97 -12.21 -10.91
CA VAL A 106 -10.25 -12.60 -12.13
C VAL A 106 -11.11 -12.39 -13.37
N GLN A 107 -10.48 -12.09 -14.50
CA GLN A 107 -11.18 -11.89 -15.77
C GLN A 107 -11.13 -13.16 -16.63
N GLY A 108 -12.28 -13.81 -16.77
CA GLY A 108 -12.54 -14.91 -17.70
C GLY A 108 -13.14 -14.37 -19.00
N GLY A 109 -12.34 -14.33 -20.08
CA GLY A 109 -12.74 -13.64 -21.30
C GLY A 109 -12.74 -12.12 -21.13
N THR A 110 -13.89 -11.46 -21.29
CA THR A 110 -14.03 -10.00 -21.15
C THR A 110 -14.65 -9.58 -19.82
N LYS A 111 -15.22 -10.52 -19.05
CA LYS A 111 -15.92 -10.23 -17.79
C LYS A 111 -15.13 -10.75 -16.60
N TYR A 112 -15.30 -10.09 -15.46
CA TYR A 112 -14.80 -10.50 -14.17
C TYR A 112 -15.79 -11.43 -13.46
N GLY A 113 -15.21 -12.43 -12.80
CA GLY A 113 -15.84 -13.27 -11.78
C GLY A 113 -14.89 -13.42 -10.59
N TYR A 114 -15.17 -14.39 -9.73
CA TYR A 114 -14.36 -14.68 -8.56
C TYR A 114 -14.04 -16.16 -8.46
N VAL A 115 -12.77 -16.47 -8.19
CA VAL A 115 -12.27 -17.83 -7.98
C VAL A 115 -11.83 -18.06 -6.54
N ASN A 116 -11.94 -19.31 -6.09
CA ASN A 116 -11.38 -19.79 -4.83
C ASN A 116 -9.88 -20.12 -4.98
N PRO A 117 -9.14 -20.45 -3.90
CA PRO A 117 -7.71 -20.78 -3.97
C PRO A 117 -7.40 -22.06 -4.77
N GLN A 118 -8.40 -22.88 -5.09
CA GLN A 118 -8.27 -24.04 -5.98
C GLN A 118 -8.40 -23.65 -7.47
N GLY A 119 -8.70 -22.38 -7.76
CA GLY A 119 -8.92 -21.88 -9.11
C GLY A 119 -10.32 -22.15 -9.67
N GLU A 120 -11.25 -22.60 -8.83
CA GLU A 120 -12.64 -22.88 -9.21
C GLU A 120 -13.49 -21.62 -9.10
N TRP A 121 -14.45 -21.44 -10.00
CA TRP A 121 -15.37 -20.31 -9.96
C TRP A 121 -16.31 -20.41 -8.74
N ALA A 122 -16.17 -19.46 -7.82
CA ALA A 122 -17.17 -19.22 -6.78
C ALA A 122 -18.29 -18.31 -7.31
N ILE A 123 -17.94 -17.36 -8.18
CA ILE A 123 -18.88 -16.48 -8.88
C ILE A 123 -18.45 -16.43 -10.34
N GLU A 124 -19.31 -16.92 -11.22
CA GLU A 124 -19.04 -16.96 -12.66
C GLU A 124 -18.82 -15.55 -13.26
N PRO A 125 -17.96 -15.41 -14.30
CA PRO A 125 -17.70 -14.14 -14.95
C PRO A 125 -18.96 -13.45 -15.48
N GLN A 126 -19.26 -12.27 -14.94
CA GLN A 126 -20.45 -11.51 -15.31
C GLN A 126 -20.29 -9.99 -15.19
N PHE A 127 -19.24 -9.50 -14.52
CA PHE A 127 -19.04 -8.07 -14.25
C PHE A 127 -18.07 -7.44 -15.26
N ASP A 128 -18.24 -6.17 -15.59
CA ASP A 128 -17.24 -5.42 -16.39
C ASP A 128 -16.01 -5.05 -15.56
N LEU A 129 -16.20 -4.87 -14.25
CA LEU A 129 -15.15 -4.63 -13.27
C LEU A 129 -15.55 -5.29 -11.94
N ALA A 130 -14.57 -5.82 -11.23
CA ALA A 130 -14.71 -6.40 -9.91
C ALA A 130 -13.51 -6.03 -9.04
N GLU A 131 -13.75 -5.49 -7.84
CA GLU A 131 -12.73 -5.26 -6.81
C GLU A 131 -12.62 -6.46 -5.86
N ARG A 132 -11.55 -6.47 -5.05
CA ARG A 132 -11.36 -7.48 -4.00
C ARG A 132 -12.46 -7.36 -2.93
N PHE A 133 -12.74 -8.45 -2.23
CA PHE A 133 -13.62 -8.41 -1.07
C PHE A 133 -12.95 -7.69 0.11
N VAL A 134 -13.70 -6.81 0.75
CA VAL A 134 -13.36 -6.16 2.01
C VAL A 134 -14.60 -6.15 2.89
N ASN A 135 -14.49 -6.71 4.10
CA ASN A 135 -15.59 -6.91 5.06
C ASN A 135 -16.81 -7.59 4.42
N GLY A 136 -16.60 -8.62 3.60
CA GLY A 136 -17.64 -9.40 2.96
C GLY A 136 -18.40 -8.66 1.85
N ARG A 137 -17.84 -7.56 1.32
CA ARG A 137 -18.39 -6.80 0.20
C ARG A 137 -17.34 -6.58 -0.87
N ALA A 138 -17.71 -6.72 -2.13
CA ALA A 138 -16.87 -6.32 -3.25
C ALA A 138 -17.61 -5.35 -4.17
N LEU A 139 -16.92 -4.28 -4.55
CA LEU A 139 -17.40 -3.34 -5.55
C LEU A 139 -17.39 -4.03 -6.92
N VAL A 140 -18.51 -3.95 -7.63
CA VAL A 140 -18.64 -4.47 -8.99
C VAL A 140 -19.26 -3.42 -9.91
N LYS A 141 -18.94 -3.50 -11.19
CA LYS A 141 -19.53 -2.67 -12.24
C LYS A 141 -20.16 -3.55 -13.32
N LEU A 142 -21.34 -3.15 -13.79
CA LEU A 142 -21.93 -3.66 -15.01
C LEU A 142 -22.39 -2.47 -15.85
N GLU A 143 -21.97 -2.43 -17.11
CA GLU A 143 -22.15 -1.28 -18.00
C GLU A 143 -21.65 0.02 -17.34
N ASP A 144 -22.53 0.97 -17.04
CA ASP A 144 -22.22 2.29 -16.48
C ASP A 144 -22.57 2.44 -14.99
N ALA A 145 -22.96 1.35 -14.33
CA ALA A 145 -23.42 1.41 -12.94
C ALA A 145 -22.59 0.53 -12.00
N TYR A 146 -22.31 1.07 -10.82
CA TYR A 146 -21.61 0.41 -9.73
C TYR A 146 -22.59 -0.08 -8.67
N GLY A 147 -22.19 -1.14 -7.97
CA GLY A 147 -22.92 -1.73 -6.85
C GLY A 147 -22.00 -2.69 -6.08
N TYR A 148 -22.55 -3.44 -5.13
CA TYR A 148 -21.76 -4.33 -4.28
C TYR A 148 -22.38 -5.71 -4.18
N VAL A 149 -21.53 -6.73 -4.23
CA VAL A 149 -21.91 -8.12 -4.02
C VAL A 149 -21.32 -8.65 -2.72
N ASP A 150 -22.00 -9.63 -2.11
CA ASP A 150 -21.41 -10.46 -1.07
C ASP A 150 -20.60 -11.62 -1.69
N THR A 151 -19.96 -12.44 -0.84
CA THR A 151 -19.09 -13.55 -1.24
C THR A 151 -19.82 -14.69 -1.96
N THR A 152 -21.16 -14.68 -1.96
CA THR A 152 -21.98 -15.61 -2.76
C THR A 152 -22.32 -15.05 -4.15
N GLY A 153 -21.95 -13.80 -4.43
CA GLY A 153 -22.29 -13.08 -5.65
C GLY A 153 -23.66 -12.40 -5.61
N ARG A 154 -24.38 -12.46 -4.48
CA ARG A 154 -25.65 -11.76 -4.31
C ARG A 154 -25.40 -10.26 -4.22
N ARG A 155 -26.12 -9.49 -5.01
CA ARG A 155 -26.08 -8.02 -5.02
C ARG A 155 -26.72 -7.47 -3.74
N VAL A 156 -25.91 -7.01 -2.81
CA VAL A 156 -26.38 -6.38 -1.56
C VAL A 156 -26.73 -4.92 -1.81
N VAL A 157 -25.91 -4.23 -2.59
CA VAL A 157 -26.19 -2.88 -3.07
C VAL A 157 -26.47 -2.96 -4.57
N PRO A 158 -27.66 -2.53 -5.03
CA PRO A 158 -28.01 -2.55 -6.46
C PRO A 158 -27.01 -1.78 -7.34
N LEU A 159 -26.94 -2.16 -8.61
CA LEU A 159 -26.11 -1.49 -9.63
C LEU A 159 -26.76 -0.16 -10.04
N THR A 160 -26.73 0.83 -9.16
CA THR A 160 -27.36 2.15 -9.36
C THR A 160 -26.42 3.32 -9.13
N LEU A 161 -25.23 3.07 -8.57
CA LEU A 161 -24.26 4.12 -8.24
C LEU A 161 -23.52 4.58 -9.50
N LYS A 162 -23.25 5.88 -9.60
CA LYS A 162 -22.49 6.46 -10.72
C LYS A 162 -20.98 6.30 -10.56
N ASP A 163 -20.51 6.29 -9.32
CA ASP A 163 -19.13 6.02 -8.94
C ASP A 163 -19.11 5.60 -7.47
N ALA A 164 -18.20 4.70 -7.11
CA ALA A 164 -18.09 4.15 -5.77
C ALA A 164 -16.71 3.51 -5.56
N TRP A 165 -16.25 3.48 -4.31
CA TRP A 165 -14.96 2.89 -3.93
C TRP A 165 -15.16 1.63 -3.09
N SER A 166 -14.13 0.81 -2.91
CA SER A 166 -14.20 -0.31 -1.96
C SER A 166 -14.47 0.18 -0.54
N PHE A 167 -15.14 -0.65 0.26
CA PHE A 167 -15.28 -0.38 1.69
C PHE A 167 -13.90 -0.30 2.35
N ALA A 168 -13.77 0.66 3.27
CA ALA A 168 -12.65 0.76 4.19
C ALA A 168 -13.25 0.97 5.59
N GLU A 169 -12.82 0.16 6.55
CA GLU A 169 -13.49 0.02 7.84
C GLU A 169 -14.99 -0.30 7.66
N SER A 170 -15.88 0.65 7.91
CA SER A 170 -17.33 0.43 7.87
C SER A 170 -18.06 1.14 6.73
N LEU A 171 -17.42 2.06 6.02
CA LEU A 171 -18.07 2.92 5.02
C LEU A 171 -17.33 2.91 3.69
N ALA A 172 -18.07 3.14 2.60
CA ALA A 172 -17.52 3.32 1.27
C ALA A 172 -17.88 4.69 0.72
N VAL A 173 -16.95 5.30 -0.02
CA VAL A 173 -17.21 6.52 -0.78
C VAL A 173 -18.19 6.20 -1.91
N ALA A 174 -19.24 7.02 -2.03
CA ALA A 174 -20.20 6.94 -3.14
C ALA A 174 -20.42 8.34 -3.72
N ARG A 175 -20.47 8.43 -5.06
CA ARG A 175 -20.79 9.67 -5.77
C ARG A 175 -22.24 9.66 -6.22
N VAL A 176 -22.95 10.71 -5.85
CA VAL A 176 -24.29 11.03 -6.36
C VAL A 176 -24.19 12.38 -7.06
N ASP A 177 -24.56 12.41 -8.34
CA ASP A 177 -24.30 13.53 -9.24
C ASP A 177 -22.81 13.93 -9.27
N GLN A 178 -22.48 15.11 -8.74
CA GLN A 178 -21.12 15.67 -8.70
C GLN A 178 -20.50 15.64 -7.30
N LEU A 179 -21.25 15.25 -6.28
CA LEU A 179 -20.83 15.31 -4.89
C LEU A 179 -20.62 13.91 -4.31
N TYR A 180 -19.69 13.85 -3.38
CA TYR A 180 -19.31 12.61 -2.70
C TYR A 180 -19.88 12.58 -1.28
N GLY A 181 -20.38 11.39 -0.90
CA GLY A 181 -20.82 11.03 0.44
C GLY A 181 -20.38 9.61 0.77
N TYR A 182 -21.00 9.00 1.78
CA TYR A 182 -20.62 7.68 2.27
C TYR A 182 -21.82 6.77 2.50
N ILE A 183 -21.68 5.51 2.09
CA ILE A 183 -22.66 4.45 2.29
C ILE A 183 -22.18 3.38 3.25
N ASN A 184 -23.12 2.71 3.92
CA ASN A 184 -22.85 1.50 4.70
C ASN A 184 -22.91 0.22 3.83
N PRO A 185 -22.55 -0.96 4.37
CA PRO A 185 -22.56 -2.24 3.63
C PRO A 185 -23.94 -2.70 3.13
N ASP A 186 -25.02 -2.08 3.61
CA ASP A 186 -26.40 -2.32 3.17
C ASP A 186 -26.83 -1.34 2.05
N GLY A 187 -25.95 -0.39 1.69
CA GLY A 187 -26.17 0.59 0.62
C GLY A 187 -26.90 1.85 1.06
N GLU A 188 -27.12 2.05 2.36
CA GLU A 188 -27.76 3.24 2.89
C GLU A 188 -26.75 4.38 2.98
N MET A 189 -27.17 5.59 2.57
CA MET A 189 -26.36 6.79 2.73
C MET A 189 -26.26 7.17 4.21
N VAL A 190 -25.07 7.01 4.80
CA VAL A 190 -24.77 7.41 6.18
C VAL A 190 -24.38 8.89 6.23
N ILE A 191 -23.59 9.34 5.25
CA ILE A 191 -23.14 10.72 5.11
C ILE A 191 -23.61 11.23 3.76
N ALA A 192 -24.45 12.26 3.77
CA ALA A 192 -25.04 12.80 2.55
C ALA A 192 -23.95 13.32 1.58
N PRO A 193 -24.19 13.27 0.25
CA PRO A 193 -23.23 13.76 -0.72
C PRO A 193 -23.12 15.29 -0.67
N THR A 194 -22.04 15.80 -0.06
CA THR A 194 -21.82 17.24 0.14
C THR A 194 -20.40 17.69 -0.15
N TYR A 195 -19.48 16.78 -0.45
CA TYR A 195 -18.06 17.09 -0.64
C TYR A 195 -17.66 17.05 -2.12
N ASP A 196 -16.73 17.93 -2.51
CA ASP A 196 -16.12 17.94 -3.85
C ASP A 196 -15.14 16.78 -4.05
N GLY A 197 -14.73 16.14 -2.96
CA GLY A 197 -13.94 14.91 -2.94
C GLY A 197 -14.04 14.25 -1.57
N ALA A 198 -14.02 12.92 -1.56
CA ALA A 198 -14.06 12.11 -0.36
C ALA A 198 -13.06 10.97 -0.51
N PHE A 199 -12.46 10.55 0.60
CA PHE A 199 -11.49 9.47 0.63
C PHE A 199 -11.91 8.39 1.63
N SER A 200 -11.28 7.21 1.54
CA SER A 200 -11.55 6.09 2.43
C SER A 200 -11.35 6.46 3.90
N PHE A 201 -12.11 5.80 4.77
CA PHE A 201 -11.85 5.87 6.21
C PHE A 201 -10.56 5.15 6.56
N ALA A 202 -9.78 5.77 7.45
CA ALA A 202 -8.60 5.20 8.08
C ALA A 202 -8.51 5.73 9.52
N GLU A 203 -8.38 4.81 10.47
CA GLU A 203 -8.33 5.08 11.91
C GLU A 203 -9.54 5.89 12.42
N GLY A 204 -10.73 5.60 11.87
CA GLY A 204 -11.99 6.23 12.25
C GLY A 204 -12.21 7.64 11.68
N LEU A 205 -11.28 8.16 10.87
CA LEU A 205 -11.41 9.45 10.18
C LEU A 205 -11.34 9.28 8.67
N ALA A 206 -12.07 10.10 7.94
CA ALA A 206 -11.97 10.19 6.50
C ALA A 206 -11.56 11.60 6.07
N ARG A 207 -10.57 11.67 5.19
CA ARG A 207 -10.20 12.92 4.53
C ARG A 207 -11.30 13.31 3.54
N VAL A 208 -11.66 14.58 3.54
CA VAL A 208 -12.62 15.17 2.61
C VAL A 208 -12.09 16.46 2.02
N ARG A 209 -12.54 16.80 0.80
CA ARG A 209 -12.17 18.01 0.09
C ARG A 209 -13.38 18.91 -0.11
N GLN A 210 -13.19 20.20 0.20
CA GLN A 210 -14.11 21.28 -0.14
C GLN A 210 -13.33 22.38 -0.86
N GLY A 211 -13.74 22.71 -2.07
CA GLY A 211 -12.98 23.54 -2.99
C GLY A 211 -11.57 23.00 -3.22
N ARG A 212 -10.57 23.74 -2.73
CA ARG A 212 -9.14 23.44 -2.92
C ARG A 212 -8.46 22.90 -1.66
N THR A 213 -9.19 22.78 -0.56
CA THR A 213 -8.62 22.44 0.75
C THR A 213 -9.20 21.15 1.29
N PHE A 214 -8.45 20.53 2.20
CA PHE A 214 -8.76 19.24 2.80
C PHE A 214 -8.99 19.40 4.29
N GLY A 215 -9.94 18.61 4.79
CA GLY A 215 -10.27 18.45 6.21
C GLY A 215 -10.59 16.99 6.50
N PHE A 216 -11.08 16.71 7.70
CA PHE A 216 -11.37 15.36 8.16
C PHE A 216 -12.72 15.28 8.87
N ILE A 217 -13.45 14.21 8.59
CA ILE A 217 -14.71 13.87 9.24
C ILE A 217 -14.60 12.53 9.96
N ASN A 218 -15.45 12.32 10.95
CA ASN A 218 -15.62 11.00 11.57
C ASN A 218 -16.73 10.17 10.87
N ALA A 219 -16.97 8.95 11.34
CA ALA A 219 -17.95 8.03 10.76
C ALA A 219 -19.41 8.52 10.84
N GLU A 220 -19.72 9.46 11.75
CA GLU A 220 -21.03 10.12 11.80
C GLU A 220 -21.13 11.33 10.84
N GLY A 221 -20.08 11.63 10.08
CA GLY A 221 -20.01 12.79 9.18
C GLY A 221 -19.76 14.12 9.88
N LYS A 222 -19.38 14.10 11.17
CA LYS A 222 -19.03 15.32 11.91
C LYS A 222 -17.63 15.78 11.50
N MET A 223 -17.50 17.07 11.20
CA MET A 223 -16.20 17.70 10.96
C MET A 223 -15.33 17.64 12.23
N VAL A 224 -14.14 17.06 12.10
CA VAL A 224 -13.12 16.96 13.14
C VAL A 224 -12.00 17.96 12.87
N VAL A 225 -11.59 18.08 11.62
CA VAL A 225 -10.58 19.06 11.16
C VAL A 225 -11.18 19.86 10.02
N GLU A 226 -11.31 21.18 10.22
CA GLU A 226 -11.85 22.08 9.20
C GLU A 226 -11.01 22.06 7.91
N PRO A 227 -11.65 22.19 6.73
CA PRO A 227 -10.98 22.07 5.44
C PRO A 227 -10.13 23.30 5.14
N THR A 228 -8.94 23.33 5.73
CA THR A 228 -7.97 24.44 5.64
C THR A 228 -6.61 23.98 5.12
N LEU A 229 -6.37 22.66 5.06
CA LEU A 229 -5.10 22.10 4.63
C LEU A 229 -4.98 22.13 3.10
N ALA A 230 -3.82 22.53 2.59
CA ALA A 230 -3.56 22.48 1.15
C ALA A 230 -3.53 21.03 0.63
N PHE A 231 -3.03 20.12 1.47
CA PHE A 231 -3.08 18.68 1.28
C PHE A 231 -2.88 17.99 2.63
N ALA A 232 -3.46 16.80 2.80
CA ALA A 232 -3.13 15.86 3.85
C ALA A 232 -3.21 14.44 3.29
N SER A 233 -2.46 13.48 3.83
CA SER A 233 -2.67 12.05 3.60
C SER A 233 -3.79 11.52 4.50
N ASP A 234 -4.06 10.21 4.44
CA ASP A 234 -4.99 9.57 5.38
C ASP A 234 -4.25 9.29 6.71
N PHE A 235 -4.98 9.06 7.81
CA PHE A 235 -4.34 8.75 9.09
C PHE A 235 -3.73 7.35 9.09
N SER A 236 -2.51 7.25 9.62
CA SER A 236 -1.80 6.00 9.84
C SER A 236 -0.95 6.11 11.11
N GLU A 237 -1.09 5.15 12.01
CA GLU A 237 -0.44 5.09 13.32
C GLU A 237 -0.64 6.37 14.15
N GLY A 238 -1.85 6.94 14.06
CA GLY A 238 -2.27 8.12 14.81
C GLY A 238 -1.81 9.46 14.23
N LEU A 239 -1.15 9.50 13.07
CA LEU A 239 -0.68 10.73 12.42
C LEU A 239 -1.05 10.76 10.94
N ALA A 240 -1.28 11.95 10.38
CA ALA A 240 -1.43 12.18 8.95
C ALA A 240 -0.38 13.19 8.47
N ALA A 241 0.28 12.88 7.35
CA ALA A 241 1.21 13.82 6.72
C ALA A 241 0.42 14.98 6.12
N ALA A 242 0.82 16.22 6.37
CA ALA A 242 0.09 17.41 5.92
C ALA A 242 1.04 18.44 5.31
N LEU A 243 0.59 19.08 4.23
CA LEU A 243 1.28 20.18 3.59
C LEU A 243 0.80 21.50 4.21
N ILE A 244 1.67 22.14 4.99
CA ILE A 244 1.40 23.35 5.76
C ILE A 244 2.40 24.41 5.34
N GLU A 245 1.90 25.54 4.83
CA GLU A 245 2.74 26.67 4.38
C GLU A 245 3.84 26.29 3.37
N GLY A 246 3.61 25.23 2.58
CA GLY A 246 4.53 24.78 1.52
C GLY A 246 5.57 23.75 1.96
N GLN A 247 5.57 23.32 3.23
CA GLN A 247 6.41 22.24 3.72
C GLN A 247 5.59 21.14 4.39
N TRP A 248 6.12 19.91 4.37
CA TRP A 248 5.46 18.76 4.97
C TRP A 248 5.77 18.65 6.47
N GLY A 249 4.73 18.41 7.24
CA GLY A 249 4.76 18.02 8.65
C GLY A 249 3.69 16.97 8.93
N TYR A 250 3.32 16.78 10.19
CA TYR A 250 2.29 15.82 10.58
C TYR A 250 1.30 16.42 11.55
N ILE A 251 0.04 16.03 11.41
CA ILE A 251 -1.06 16.40 12.30
C ILE A 251 -1.57 15.18 13.08
N ASP A 252 -2.06 15.42 14.30
CA ASP A 252 -2.78 14.44 15.10
C ASP A 252 -4.26 14.33 14.68
N PRO A 253 -5.04 13.36 15.22
CA PRO A 253 -6.44 13.17 14.85
C PRO A 253 -7.36 14.33 15.25
N THR A 254 -6.89 15.29 16.04
CA THR A 254 -7.60 16.53 16.37
C THR A 254 -7.27 17.68 15.42
N GLY A 255 -6.36 17.45 14.46
CA GLY A 255 -5.87 18.45 13.50
C GLY A 255 -4.75 19.33 14.03
N ARG A 256 -4.20 19.05 15.22
CA ARG A 256 -3.07 19.82 15.75
C ARG A 256 -1.78 19.34 15.12
N VAL A 257 -0.86 20.27 14.87
CA VAL A 257 0.48 19.94 14.37
C VAL A 257 1.24 19.15 15.45
N ALA A 258 1.53 17.87 15.15
CA ALA A 258 2.30 16.97 15.99
C ALA A 258 3.80 17.07 15.66
N ILE A 259 4.13 17.15 14.37
CA ILE A 259 5.49 17.38 13.88
C ILE A 259 5.45 18.62 12.98
N ALA A 260 6.23 19.64 13.35
CA ALA A 260 6.25 20.91 12.63
C ALA A 260 6.64 20.72 11.15
N PRO A 261 6.04 21.52 10.23
CA PRO A 261 6.36 21.43 8.82
C PRO A 261 7.83 21.81 8.60
N GLN A 262 8.61 20.86 8.07
CA GLN A 262 10.06 21.01 7.89
C GLN A 262 10.63 20.14 6.77
N PHE A 263 9.84 19.23 6.21
CA PHE A 263 10.28 18.29 5.19
C PHE A 263 9.86 18.75 3.79
N ASP A 264 10.64 18.33 2.79
CA ASP A 264 10.32 18.56 1.37
C ASP A 264 9.22 17.60 0.90
N TYR A 265 9.16 16.43 1.54
CA TYR A 265 8.14 15.39 1.36
C TYR A 265 8.00 14.54 2.63
N ALA A 266 6.81 14.03 2.89
CA ALA A 266 6.52 13.10 3.98
C ALA A 266 5.52 12.02 3.51
N ALA A 267 5.78 10.77 3.86
CA ALA A 267 4.88 9.65 3.67
C ALA A 267 4.15 9.28 4.98
N ASP A 268 3.20 8.37 4.90
CA ASP A 268 2.49 7.85 6.08
C ASP A 268 3.43 7.05 6.99
N PHE A 269 3.11 7.02 8.29
CA PHE A 269 3.78 6.16 9.26
C PHE A 269 3.43 4.69 9.01
N SER A 270 4.43 3.82 9.17
CA SER A 270 4.31 2.37 9.08
C SER A 270 5.39 1.73 9.94
N GLU A 271 4.99 0.86 10.86
CA GLU A 271 5.85 0.21 11.85
C GLU A 271 6.65 1.20 12.72
N GLY A 272 6.02 2.32 13.08
CA GLY A 272 6.60 3.36 13.93
C GLY A 272 7.56 4.31 13.21
N LEU A 273 7.75 4.17 11.89
CA LEU A 273 8.64 5.03 11.10
C LEU A 273 7.93 5.59 9.88
N ALA A 274 8.26 6.83 9.52
CA ALA A 274 7.79 7.45 8.28
C ALA A 274 8.96 7.85 7.39
N VAL A 275 8.82 7.62 6.09
CA VAL A 275 9.75 8.10 5.08
C VAL A 275 9.57 9.61 4.92
N VAL A 276 10.64 10.37 5.04
CA VAL A 276 10.65 11.81 4.78
C VAL A 276 11.81 12.19 3.87
N GLN A 277 11.62 13.23 3.07
CA GLN A 277 12.66 13.84 2.26
C GLN A 277 13.10 15.17 2.87
N LYS A 278 14.42 15.36 2.97
CA LYS A 278 15.03 16.61 3.39
C LYS A 278 16.28 16.87 2.55
N ASP A 279 16.37 18.07 1.99
CA ASP A 279 17.47 18.52 1.14
C ASP A 279 17.72 17.55 -0.03
N GLY A 280 16.62 17.04 -0.61
CA GLY A 280 16.65 16.12 -1.75
C GLY A 280 17.01 14.65 -1.43
N ARG A 281 17.29 14.31 -0.16
CA ARG A 281 17.61 12.94 0.27
C ARG A 281 16.52 12.36 1.17
N TYR A 282 16.36 11.04 1.12
CA TYR A 282 15.38 10.32 1.92
C TYR A 282 15.99 9.72 3.19
N GLY A 283 15.24 9.79 4.28
CA GLY A 283 15.53 9.18 5.58
C GLY A 283 14.23 8.79 6.28
N TYR A 284 14.33 8.43 7.55
CA TYR A 284 13.20 7.95 8.36
C TYR A 284 13.13 8.70 9.69
N VAL A 285 11.91 9.09 10.07
CA VAL A 285 11.62 9.73 11.36
C VAL A 285 10.66 8.91 12.20
N ASN A 286 10.79 9.00 13.51
CA ASN A 286 9.84 8.44 14.48
C ASN A 286 8.62 9.39 14.68
N PRO A 287 7.59 8.99 15.44
CA PRO A 287 6.40 9.82 15.67
C PRO A 287 6.65 11.09 16.49
N GLN A 288 7.85 11.24 17.07
CA GLN A 288 8.30 12.47 17.72
C GLN A 288 8.98 13.44 16.73
N GLY A 289 9.14 13.04 15.46
CA GLY A 289 9.82 13.80 14.43
C GLY A 289 11.35 13.73 14.51
N GLU A 290 11.89 12.81 15.31
CA GLU A 290 13.34 12.61 15.45
C GLU A 290 13.83 11.65 14.37
N TRP A 291 15.05 11.88 13.87
CA TRP A 291 15.67 11.00 12.88
C TRP A 291 15.99 9.63 13.49
N ALA A 292 15.31 8.59 13.03
CA ALA A 292 15.74 7.21 13.25
C ALA A 292 16.88 6.86 12.30
N ILE A 293 16.76 7.28 11.03
CA ILE A 293 17.79 7.13 10.00
C ILE A 293 17.90 8.46 9.27
N ALA A 294 19.07 9.10 9.36
CA ALA A 294 19.30 10.41 8.75
C ALA A 294 19.14 10.37 7.21
N PRO A 295 18.74 11.48 6.56
CA PRO A 295 18.61 11.56 5.11
C PRO A 295 19.93 11.25 4.41
N GLN A 296 19.95 10.18 3.62
CA GLN A 296 21.14 9.76 2.88
C GLN A 296 20.81 9.02 1.58
N TYR A 297 19.61 8.45 1.47
CA TYR A 297 19.22 7.64 0.31
C TYR A 297 18.69 8.49 -0.84
N ALA A 298 18.84 7.99 -2.06
CA ALA A 298 18.25 8.61 -3.25
C ALA A 298 16.72 8.44 -3.27
N ASN A 299 16.23 7.36 -2.66
CA ASN A 299 14.80 7.06 -2.49
C ASN A 299 14.62 6.08 -1.31
N ALA A 300 13.42 6.03 -0.74
CA ALA A 300 13.04 5.11 0.33
C ALA A 300 11.55 4.74 0.25
N GLY A 301 11.22 3.52 0.68
CA GLY A 301 9.85 3.04 0.86
C GLY A 301 9.52 2.86 2.34
N LYS A 302 8.24 2.77 2.66
CA LYS A 302 7.76 2.53 4.03
C LYS A 302 8.39 1.26 4.63
N PHE A 303 8.43 1.20 5.95
CA PHE A 303 8.75 -0.05 6.62
C PHE A 303 7.62 -1.06 6.47
N SER A 304 7.98 -2.29 6.17
CA SER A 304 7.09 -3.45 6.15
C SER A 304 7.87 -4.65 6.66
N GLU A 305 7.30 -5.35 7.63
CA GLU A 305 7.87 -6.55 8.23
C GLU A 305 9.29 -6.36 8.83
N GLY A 306 9.57 -5.18 9.36
CA GLY A 306 10.85 -4.80 9.97
C GLY A 306 11.94 -4.41 8.97
N ARG A 307 11.56 -4.09 7.72
CA ARG A 307 12.49 -3.66 6.67
C ARG A 307 11.92 -2.50 5.87
N GLY A 308 12.74 -1.47 5.63
CA GLY A 308 12.47 -0.41 4.66
C GLY A 308 13.30 -0.62 3.39
N ARG A 309 12.70 -0.47 2.21
CA ARG A 309 13.48 -0.45 0.95
C ARG A 309 14.16 0.89 0.76
N VAL A 310 15.41 0.90 0.32
CA VAL A 310 16.20 2.12 0.11
C VAL A 310 16.97 2.05 -1.20
N GLN A 311 17.14 3.20 -1.87
CA GLN A 311 17.88 3.27 -3.13
C GLN A 311 19.29 3.86 -2.91
N ILE A 312 20.30 3.10 -3.33
CA ILE A 312 21.74 3.41 -3.28
C ILE A 312 22.31 3.22 -4.69
N ASP A 313 22.91 4.27 -5.27
CA ASP A 313 23.50 4.25 -6.62
C ASP A 313 22.62 3.59 -7.68
N HIS A 314 21.36 4.02 -7.75
CA HIS A 314 20.30 3.52 -8.65
C HIS A 314 19.83 2.08 -8.41
N ARG A 315 20.38 1.36 -7.43
CA ARG A 315 19.94 0.03 -7.02
C ARG A 315 19.19 0.04 -5.71
N TRP A 316 18.35 -0.95 -5.49
CA TRP A 316 17.52 -1.10 -4.29
C TRP A 316 18.14 -2.08 -3.31
N GLY A 317 18.12 -1.73 -2.03
CA GLY A 317 18.45 -2.62 -0.91
C GLY A 317 17.41 -2.49 0.20
N PHE A 318 17.66 -3.18 1.32
CA PHE A 318 16.81 -3.10 2.51
C PHE A 318 17.61 -2.59 3.71
N VAL A 319 16.93 -1.85 4.58
CA VAL A 319 17.47 -1.35 5.84
C VAL A 319 16.58 -1.79 7.00
N ASP A 320 17.17 -2.11 8.16
CA ASP A 320 16.43 -2.30 9.40
C ASP A 320 16.17 -0.97 10.14
N ALA A 321 15.43 -1.01 11.26
CA ALA A 321 15.05 0.19 12.00
C ALA A 321 16.24 0.92 12.64
N GLU A 322 17.34 0.20 12.87
CA GLU A 322 18.60 0.73 13.38
C GLU A 322 19.50 1.34 12.28
N GLY A 323 19.09 1.23 11.00
CA GLY A 323 19.84 1.78 9.87
C GLY A 323 20.86 0.82 9.25
N ASN A 324 20.89 -0.44 9.66
CA ASN A 324 21.80 -1.43 9.09
C ASN A 324 21.26 -1.95 7.75
N LEU A 325 22.11 -1.96 6.73
CA LEU A 325 21.77 -2.50 5.43
C LEU A 325 21.78 -4.04 5.47
N LEU A 326 20.76 -4.64 4.85
CA LEU A 326 20.71 -6.07 4.64
C LEU A 326 21.90 -6.51 3.79
N SER A 327 22.63 -7.51 4.30
CA SER A 327 23.82 -8.06 3.66
C SER A 327 23.77 -9.58 3.70
N GLY A 328 24.39 -10.24 2.73
CA GLY A 328 24.37 -11.69 2.62
C GLY A 328 25.05 -12.20 1.35
N ALA A 329 25.27 -13.51 1.28
CA ALA A 329 25.95 -14.18 0.17
C ALA A 329 24.97 -14.76 -0.89
N GLY A 330 23.66 -14.75 -0.63
CA GLY A 330 22.68 -15.58 -1.36
C GLY A 330 22.55 -15.32 -2.87
N PHE A 331 22.99 -14.17 -3.37
CA PHE A 331 22.99 -13.82 -4.80
C PHE A 331 24.37 -13.85 -5.46
N LYS A 332 25.45 -14.09 -4.70
CA LYS A 332 26.83 -14.09 -5.23
C LYS A 332 27.21 -15.40 -5.93
N ASP A 333 26.50 -16.49 -5.70
CA ASP A 333 26.78 -17.79 -6.34
C ASP A 333 26.09 -17.94 -7.71
N VAL A 334 25.92 -16.83 -8.43
CA VAL A 334 25.33 -16.79 -9.76
C VAL A 334 26.29 -16.07 -10.72
N GLU A 335 27.44 -16.69 -10.93
CA GLU A 335 28.32 -16.47 -12.09
C GLU A 335 28.46 -17.78 -12.87
#